data_AF-A0A426DSF0-F1
#
_entry.id   AF-A0A426DSF0-F1
#
_cell.length_a   1.000
_cell.length_b   1.000
_cell.length_c   1.000
_cell.angle_alpha   90.00
_cell.angle_beta   90.00
_cell.angle_gamma   90.00
#
_symmetry.space_group_name_H-M   'P 1'
#
loop_
_entity.id
_entity.type
_entity.pdbx_description
1 polymer ?
#
loop_
_entity_poly.entity_id
_entity_poly.type
_entity_poly.pdbx_seq_one_letter_code
_entity_poly.pdbx_strand_id
1 'polypeptide(L)'
;MADIIDNNQFEKYEKMAVFICPNVQSNLVTTYEKYIKDRAAEKYIYENYIKSTRSIVSKNDHSLDDPAVTLENIIAVCTYIALSKENIDQAIRTYRENRRVYKRNWFNSIKEEVTAPDNMRPKNPQLLRNYAESTRLIRAMDRSQTSDLTIEDIMQEKYEEIDAWRSDTSAPITDFCFLAQKPVKTLANGFVNDMTFESLIIIKNEFGSSIEGFNVRYPTDLADHPIFSYRKTALELEANLVENELTFLNCYEYENEDIEGEITVKYNPDVELPAVTTKKSVPKILKQFQIDLKQRELDMMDREIVTELFNMINGESLAGQQIYVDLRDFTRKVYHISVPKHKHYDDLGKRLTKLKNYDYTISVRSKETGELIETTTLGLLNYLYINFQENYFQYTPSDQLVRTYVQKKYISILTDSYTSINSPQTKGIMMILQQERLSEYSKNSFSTTLTLKYFRSHMKLQRMGNAALVKELTNHLTTLKNEHIVVKDFGFVNKNSAITIEFLPLDSKELIAYEFNTKGIEDKSNIIDAKYVDVTHKAGTD
;
A
#
# COMPACT_ATOMS: atom_id res chain seq x y z
N MET A 1 9.90 1.53 -26.06
CA MET A 1 9.34 1.81 -24.71
C MET A 1 9.03 0.56 -23.89
N ALA A 2 8.82 -0.62 -24.52
CA ALA A 2 8.63 -1.88 -23.78
C ALA A 2 9.93 -2.45 -23.15
N ASP A 3 11.09 -2.24 -23.76
CA ASP A 3 12.35 -2.87 -23.31
C ASP A 3 13.08 -2.17 -22.15
N ILE A 4 12.60 -1.01 -21.67
CA ILE A 4 13.16 -0.30 -20.50
C ILE A 4 12.45 -0.75 -19.20
N ILE A 5 11.36 -1.52 -19.31
CA ILE A 5 10.45 -1.83 -18.20
C ILE A 5 10.92 -3.07 -17.40
N ASP A 6 11.66 -4.00 -18.01
CA ASP A 6 11.94 -5.33 -17.41
C ASP A 6 12.95 -5.28 -16.25
N ASN A 7 14.04 -4.50 -16.37
CA ASN A 7 15.02 -4.33 -15.28
C ASN A 7 14.44 -3.59 -14.06
N ASN A 8 13.46 -2.71 -14.28
CA ASN A 8 12.81 -1.94 -13.21
C ASN A 8 11.77 -2.79 -12.45
N GLN A 9 11.25 -3.88 -13.05
CA GLN A 9 10.20 -4.67 -12.42
C GLN A 9 10.73 -5.51 -11.25
N PHE A 10 11.89 -6.16 -11.38
CA PHE A 10 12.46 -6.97 -10.30
C PHE A 10 12.96 -6.13 -9.11
N GLU A 11 13.52 -4.92 -9.37
CA GLU A 11 13.92 -3.97 -8.32
C GLU A 11 12.75 -3.67 -7.35
N LYS A 12 11.49 -3.68 -7.82
CA LYS A 12 10.31 -3.50 -6.97
C LYS A 12 10.12 -4.65 -5.98
N TYR A 13 10.37 -5.89 -6.40
CA TYR A 13 10.26 -7.06 -5.53
C TYR A 13 11.41 -7.10 -4.51
N GLU A 14 12.61 -6.66 -4.90
CA GLU A 14 13.73 -6.50 -3.96
C GLU A 14 13.43 -5.46 -2.89
N LYS A 15 12.90 -4.29 -3.27
CA LYS A 15 12.43 -3.28 -2.30
C LYS A 15 11.36 -3.86 -1.39
N MET A 16 10.31 -4.46 -1.96
CA MET A 16 9.20 -5.04 -1.21
C MET A 16 9.68 -6.10 -0.20
N ALA A 17 10.67 -6.92 -0.57
CA ALA A 17 11.21 -7.96 0.32
C ALA A 17 11.75 -7.42 1.64
N VAL A 18 12.33 -6.21 1.65
CA VAL A 18 12.79 -5.51 2.86
C VAL A 18 11.63 -5.22 3.82
N PHE A 19 10.42 -4.99 3.30
CA PHE A 19 9.22 -4.74 4.10
C PHE A 19 8.48 -6.03 4.48
N ILE A 20 8.59 -7.09 3.67
CA ILE A 20 8.04 -8.40 4.01
C ILE A 20 8.86 -9.08 5.12
N CYS A 21 10.19 -9.05 5.02
CA CYS A 21 11.10 -9.82 5.89
C CYS A 21 10.80 -9.64 7.41
N PRO A 22 10.58 -8.42 7.94
CA PRO A 22 10.24 -8.22 9.35
C PRO A 22 8.90 -8.82 9.79
N ASN A 23 7.99 -9.07 8.85
CA ASN A 23 6.65 -9.60 9.09
C ASN A 23 6.56 -11.12 8.92
N VAL A 24 7.66 -11.79 8.53
CA VAL A 24 7.70 -13.25 8.38
C VAL A 24 7.64 -13.94 9.74
N GLN A 25 6.88 -15.03 9.82
CA GLN A 25 6.77 -15.83 11.05
C GLN A 25 8.12 -16.32 11.56
N SER A 26 8.29 -16.29 12.89
CA SER A 26 9.56 -16.61 13.55
C SER A 26 10.05 -18.04 13.33
N ASN A 27 9.14 -19.01 13.14
CA ASN A 27 9.49 -20.40 12.80
C ASN A 27 10.14 -20.53 11.42
N LEU A 28 9.71 -19.73 10.43
CA LEU A 28 10.33 -19.69 9.10
C LEU A 28 11.71 -19.02 9.13
N VAL A 29 11.87 -17.94 9.90
CA VAL A 29 13.18 -17.32 10.14
C VAL A 29 14.14 -18.32 10.80
N THR A 30 13.68 -19.00 11.85
CA THR A 30 14.45 -20.05 12.53
C THR A 30 14.81 -21.19 11.57
N THR A 31 13.90 -21.57 10.68
CA THR A 31 14.16 -22.59 9.66
C THR A 31 15.22 -22.13 8.67
N TYR A 32 15.17 -20.89 8.22
CA TYR A 32 16.19 -20.30 7.35
C TYR A 32 17.56 -20.38 8.01
N GLU A 33 17.71 -19.85 9.23
CA GLU A 33 18.98 -19.83 9.96
C GLU A 33 19.52 -21.24 10.25
N LYS A 34 18.63 -22.16 10.62
CA LYS A 34 19.02 -23.50 11.07
C LYS A 34 19.21 -24.50 9.95
N TYR A 35 18.50 -24.40 8.83
CA TYR A 35 18.49 -25.47 7.82
C TYR A 35 18.81 -25.00 6.41
N ILE A 36 18.75 -23.70 6.14
CA ILE A 36 18.99 -23.13 4.81
C ILE A 36 20.35 -22.44 4.76
N LYS A 37 20.53 -21.40 5.58
CA LYS A 37 21.66 -20.49 5.54
C LYS A 37 22.99 -21.23 5.69
N ASP A 38 23.95 -20.92 4.84
CA ASP A 38 25.30 -21.51 4.80
C ASP A 38 25.30 -23.04 4.64
N ARG A 39 24.24 -23.62 4.06
CA ARG A 39 24.08 -25.08 3.84
C ARG A 39 23.81 -25.41 2.39
N ALA A 40 23.86 -26.71 2.07
CA ALA A 40 23.58 -27.21 0.71
C ALA A 40 22.20 -26.79 0.17
N ALA A 41 21.23 -26.54 1.06
CA ALA A 41 19.91 -26.06 0.67
C ALA A 41 19.94 -24.61 0.14
N GLU A 42 20.75 -23.73 0.72
CA GLU A 42 20.97 -22.37 0.20
C GLU A 42 21.56 -22.43 -1.22
N LYS A 43 22.59 -23.24 -1.43
CA LYS A 43 23.18 -23.42 -2.77
C LYS A 43 22.15 -23.93 -3.79
N TYR A 44 21.31 -24.89 -3.39
CA TYR A 44 20.23 -25.37 -4.25
C TYR A 44 19.24 -24.24 -4.59
N ILE A 45 18.85 -23.41 -3.61
CA ILE A 45 17.95 -22.28 -3.82
C ILE A 45 18.60 -21.26 -4.78
N TYR A 46 19.87 -20.96 -4.56
CA TYR A 46 20.63 -20.07 -5.43
C TYR A 46 20.63 -20.56 -6.88
N GLU A 47 21.05 -21.79 -7.13
CA GLU A 47 21.19 -22.35 -8.48
C GLU A 47 19.86 -22.46 -9.21
N ASN A 48 18.77 -22.81 -8.52
CA ASN A 48 17.49 -23.13 -9.16
C ASN A 48 16.52 -21.95 -9.21
N TYR A 49 16.61 -20.99 -8.28
CA TYR A 49 15.68 -19.87 -8.18
C TYR A 49 16.38 -18.53 -8.40
N ILE A 50 17.46 -18.22 -7.67
CA ILE A 50 18.04 -16.87 -7.69
C ILE A 50 18.84 -16.62 -8.97
N LYS A 51 19.76 -17.54 -9.31
CA LYS A 51 20.60 -17.44 -10.51
C LYS A 51 19.76 -17.49 -11.79
N SER A 52 18.75 -18.35 -11.82
CA SER A 52 17.84 -18.48 -12.97
C SER A 52 17.01 -17.21 -13.17
N THR A 53 16.42 -16.64 -12.11
CA THR A 53 15.69 -15.37 -12.19
C THR A 53 16.59 -14.21 -12.58
N ARG A 54 17.80 -14.10 -12.00
CA ARG A 54 18.73 -13.02 -12.35
C ARG A 54 19.24 -13.10 -13.79
N SER A 55 19.48 -14.30 -14.30
CA SER A 55 19.85 -14.49 -15.72
C SER A 55 18.74 -14.08 -16.69
N ILE A 56 17.48 -14.08 -16.24
CA ILE A 56 16.33 -13.64 -17.04
C ILE A 56 16.20 -12.12 -16.99
N VAL A 57 16.37 -11.54 -15.80
CA VAL A 57 16.19 -10.09 -15.56
C VAL A 57 17.39 -9.29 -16.07
N SER A 58 18.62 -9.65 -15.69
CA SER A 58 19.83 -8.91 -16.07
C SER A 58 20.50 -9.52 -17.31
N LYS A 59 20.04 -9.10 -18.50
CA LYS A 59 20.72 -9.47 -19.77
C LYS A 59 22.05 -8.74 -20.00
N ASN A 60 22.38 -7.71 -19.21
CA ASN A 60 23.48 -6.77 -19.51
C ASN A 60 24.50 -6.55 -18.38
N ASP A 61 24.39 -7.22 -17.23
CA ASP A 61 25.34 -7.03 -16.13
C ASP A 61 26.32 -8.20 -16.03
N HIS A 62 27.52 -8.03 -16.60
CA HIS A 62 28.60 -9.02 -16.59
C HIS A 62 29.47 -8.94 -15.33
N SER A 63 29.13 -8.08 -14.36
CA SER A 63 29.80 -7.97 -13.07
C SER A 63 28.87 -8.36 -11.94
N LEU A 64 28.85 -9.64 -11.57
CA LEU A 64 28.23 -10.08 -10.32
C LEU A 64 29.23 -10.99 -9.60
N ASP A 65 29.93 -10.42 -8.63
CA ASP A 65 30.32 -11.19 -7.44
C ASP A 65 29.06 -11.91 -6.92
N ASP A 66 29.14 -13.21 -6.63
CA ASP A 66 28.03 -13.99 -6.07
C ASP A 66 27.59 -13.31 -4.76
N PRO A 67 26.47 -12.56 -4.73
CA PRO A 67 26.08 -11.89 -3.50
C PRO A 67 25.53 -12.93 -2.54
N ALA A 68 25.73 -12.66 -1.25
CA ALA A 68 25.22 -13.52 -0.19
C ALA A 68 23.71 -13.78 -0.38
N VAL A 69 23.30 -15.04 -0.26
CA VAL A 69 21.88 -15.42 -0.37
C VAL A 69 21.17 -15.00 0.92
N THR A 70 20.64 -13.79 0.93
CA THR A 70 19.85 -13.27 2.05
C THR A 70 18.41 -13.78 2.01
N LEU A 71 17.72 -13.70 3.15
CA LEU A 71 16.30 -14.05 3.22
C LEU A 71 15.46 -13.11 2.33
N GLU A 72 15.84 -11.83 2.27
CA GLU A 72 15.25 -10.82 1.38
C GLU A 72 15.39 -11.22 -0.09
N ASN A 73 16.56 -11.72 -0.52
CA ASN A 73 16.73 -12.21 -1.90
C ASN A 73 15.80 -13.40 -2.20
N ILE A 74 15.63 -14.31 -1.24
CA ILE A 74 14.70 -15.44 -1.39
C ILE A 74 13.27 -14.93 -1.51
N ILE A 75 12.84 -14.02 -0.64
CA ILE A 75 11.49 -13.41 -0.67
C ILE A 75 11.23 -12.73 -2.02
N ALA A 76 12.16 -11.90 -2.49
CA ALA A 76 12.02 -11.16 -3.75
C ALA A 76 11.83 -12.11 -4.94
N VAL A 77 12.68 -13.14 -5.07
CA VAL A 77 12.60 -14.12 -6.15
C VAL A 77 11.32 -14.97 -6.06
N CYS A 78 10.96 -15.41 -4.86
CA CYS A 78 9.77 -16.23 -4.63
C CYS A 78 8.48 -15.48 -5.00
N THR A 79 8.38 -14.22 -4.60
CA THR A 79 7.22 -13.36 -4.90
C THR A 79 7.18 -12.99 -6.38
N TYR A 80 8.31 -12.66 -6.99
CA TYR A 80 8.41 -12.40 -8.43
C TYR A 80 7.96 -13.60 -9.28
N ILE A 81 8.46 -14.81 -8.98
CA ILE A 81 8.08 -16.02 -9.72
C ILE A 81 6.59 -16.34 -9.57
N ALA A 82 6.00 -16.10 -8.41
CA ALA A 82 4.58 -16.33 -8.17
C ALA A 82 3.71 -15.32 -8.93
N LEU A 83 3.98 -14.02 -8.74
CA LEU A 83 3.14 -12.94 -9.26
C LEU A 83 3.37 -12.66 -10.76
N SER A 84 4.47 -13.11 -11.34
CA SER A 84 4.67 -13.09 -12.81
C SER A 84 3.78 -14.09 -13.56
N LYS A 85 3.22 -15.11 -12.87
CA LYS A 85 2.40 -16.16 -13.48
C LYS A 85 0.91 -15.98 -13.22
N GLU A 86 0.56 -15.49 -12.04
CA GLU A 86 -0.80 -15.47 -11.52
C GLU A 86 -1.01 -14.21 -10.69
N ASN A 87 -2.24 -13.69 -10.64
CA ASN A 87 -2.56 -12.62 -9.69
C ASN A 87 -2.46 -13.12 -8.24
N ILE A 88 -2.42 -12.20 -7.28
CA ILE A 88 -2.19 -12.52 -5.86
C ILE A 88 -3.18 -13.54 -5.28
N ASP A 89 -4.48 -13.44 -5.60
CA ASP A 89 -5.50 -14.34 -5.08
C ASP A 89 -5.36 -15.75 -5.62
N GLN A 90 -5.04 -15.88 -6.90
CA GLN A 90 -4.80 -17.16 -7.54
C GLN A 90 -3.49 -17.78 -7.03
N ALA A 91 -2.42 -16.99 -6.92
CA ALA A 91 -1.15 -17.43 -6.36
C ALA A 91 -1.32 -17.97 -4.92
N ILE A 92 -2.08 -17.28 -4.05
CA ILE A 92 -2.37 -17.75 -2.70
C ILE A 92 -3.06 -19.13 -2.72
N ARG A 93 -4.03 -19.34 -3.61
CA ARG A 93 -4.71 -20.64 -3.75
C ARG A 93 -3.74 -21.73 -4.21
N THR A 94 -2.92 -21.45 -5.21
CA THR A 94 -1.91 -22.36 -5.76
C THR A 94 -0.92 -22.80 -4.69
N TYR A 95 -0.32 -21.85 -3.97
CA TYR A 95 0.69 -22.17 -2.95
C TYR A 95 0.08 -22.81 -1.70
N ARG A 96 -1.19 -22.53 -1.36
CA ARG A 96 -1.92 -23.25 -0.31
C ARG A 96 -2.14 -24.72 -0.66
N GLU A 97 -2.55 -25.03 -1.88
CA GLU A 97 -2.72 -26.42 -2.30
C GLU A 97 -1.37 -27.15 -2.37
N ASN A 98 -0.32 -26.48 -2.86
CA ASN A 98 1.03 -27.03 -2.85
C ASN A 98 1.47 -27.40 -1.42
N ARG A 99 1.25 -26.53 -0.43
CA ARG A 99 1.49 -26.84 0.99
C ARG A 99 0.75 -28.10 1.43
N ARG A 100 -0.55 -28.21 1.12
CA ARG A 100 -1.35 -29.41 1.42
C ARG A 100 -0.75 -30.68 0.81
N VAL A 101 -0.33 -30.61 -0.45
CA VAL A 101 0.28 -31.73 -1.18
C VAL A 101 1.62 -32.13 -0.58
N TYR A 102 2.50 -31.17 -0.26
CA TYR A 102 3.78 -31.44 0.40
C TYR A 102 3.59 -32.13 1.75
N LYS A 103 2.70 -31.60 2.61
CA LYS A 103 2.40 -32.17 3.92
C LYS A 103 1.89 -33.60 3.81
N ARG A 104 0.94 -33.84 2.89
CA ARG A 104 0.45 -35.20 2.59
C ARG A 104 1.57 -36.13 2.14
N ASN A 105 2.43 -35.70 1.22
CA ASN A 105 3.51 -36.54 0.71
C ASN A 105 4.55 -36.88 1.80
N TRP A 106 4.87 -35.92 2.66
CA TRP A 106 5.82 -36.13 3.75
C TRP A 106 5.22 -37.02 4.84
N PHE A 107 3.94 -36.84 5.16
CA PHE A 107 3.23 -37.75 6.06
C PHE A 107 3.12 -39.18 5.50
N ASN A 108 2.84 -39.33 4.21
CA ASN A 108 2.72 -40.66 3.59
C ASN A 108 4.01 -41.48 3.76
N SER A 109 5.19 -40.84 3.74
CA SER A 109 6.45 -41.54 4.03
C SER A 109 6.52 -42.12 5.45
N ILE A 110 5.87 -41.45 6.42
CA ILE A 110 5.78 -41.91 7.82
C ILE A 110 4.67 -42.96 7.97
N LYS A 111 3.54 -42.79 7.27
CA LYS A 111 2.42 -43.73 7.31
C LYS A 111 2.79 -45.14 6.83
N GLU A 112 3.69 -45.24 5.86
CA GLU A 112 4.19 -46.55 5.39
C GLU A 112 4.92 -47.32 6.51
N GLU A 113 5.62 -46.63 7.43
CA GLU A 113 6.29 -47.27 8.58
C GLU A 113 5.30 -47.92 9.56
N VAL A 114 4.10 -47.34 9.71
CA VAL A 114 3.08 -47.80 10.67
C VAL A 114 2.15 -48.84 10.05
N THR A 115 1.73 -48.65 8.79
CA THR A 115 0.64 -49.43 8.19
C THR A 115 1.12 -50.60 7.31
N ALA A 116 2.35 -50.57 6.81
CA ALA A 116 2.89 -51.62 5.94
C ALA A 116 4.42 -51.77 6.10
N PRO A 117 4.93 -52.07 7.30
CA PRO A 117 6.36 -52.11 7.57
C PRO A 117 7.11 -53.13 6.70
N ASP A 118 6.48 -54.27 6.39
CA ASP A 118 7.07 -55.35 5.58
C ASP A 118 7.12 -55.04 4.07
N ASN A 119 6.36 -54.03 3.62
CA ASN A 119 6.26 -53.62 2.21
C ASN A 119 6.70 -52.17 1.99
N MET A 120 7.53 -51.63 2.89
CA MET A 120 8.07 -50.28 2.73
C MET A 120 8.87 -50.16 1.44
N ARG A 121 8.70 -49.02 0.75
CA ARG A 121 9.52 -48.73 -0.44
C ARG A 121 10.99 -48.68 -0.02
N PRO A 122 11.93 -49.28 -0.79
CA PRO A 122 13.36 -49.29 -0.45
C PRO A 122 14.01 -47.91 -0.25
N LYS A 123 13.34 -46.83 -0.68
CA LYS A 123 13.81 -45.45 -0.60
C LYS A 123 13.22 -44.67 0.58
N ASN A 124 12.30 -45.24 1.37
CA ASN A 124 11.69 -44.55 2.48
C ASN A 124 12.50 -44.79 3.77
N PRO A 125 13.07 -43.73 4.38
CA PRO A 125 13.82 -43.87 5.63
C PRO A 125 12.89 -44.22 6.79
N GLN A 126 13.35 -45.07 7.71
CA GLN A 126 12.64 -45.45 8.95
C GLN A 126 12.75 -44.36 10.03
N LEU A 127 12.25 -43.16 9.73
CA LEU A 127 12.43 -41.98 10.57
C LEU A 127 11.68 -42.11 11.90
N LEU A 128 10.45 -42.62 11.85
CA LEU A 128 9.59 -42.77 13.03
C LEU A 128 10.14 -43.84 13.97
N ARG A 129 10.59 -44.98 13.42
CA ARG A 129 11.20 -46.04 14.21
C ARG A 129 12.51 -45.60 14.87
N ASN A 130 13.41 -44.97 14.10
CA ASN A 130 14.69 -44.49 14.63
C ASN A 130 14.49 -43.46 15.75
N TYR A 131 13.48 -42.60 15.62
CA TYR A 131 13.10 -41.66 16.68
C TYR A 131 12.62 -42.37 17.94
N ALA A 132 11.75 -43.38 17.80
CA ALA A 132 11.21 -44.11 18.94
C ALA A 132 12.28 -44.92 19.68
N GLU A 133 13.18 -45.59 18.95
CA GLU A 133 14.33 -46.31 19.51
C GLU A 133 15.27 -45.36 20.28
N SER A 134 15.60 -44.20 19.70
CA SER A 134 16.44 -43.18 20.34
C SER A 134 15.78 -42.61 21.59
N THR A 135 14.49 -42.29 21.52
CA THR A 135 13.72 -41.74 22.64
C THR A 135 13.63 -42.73 23.79
N ARG A 136 13.36 -44.01 23.49
CA ARG A 136 13.32 -45.07 24.50
C ARG A 136 14.67 -45.23 25.20
N LEU A 137 15.76 -45.19 24.43
CA LEU A 137 17.11 -45.29 24.99
C LEU A 137 17.42 -44.11 25.92
N ILE A 138 17.07 -42.88 25.53
CA ILE A 138 17.25 -41.68 26.37
C ILE A 138 16.42 -41.79 27.66
N ARG A 139 15.14 -42.19 27.55
CA ARG A 139 14.25 -42.36 28.72
C ARG A 139 14.74 -43.46 29.66
N ALA A 140 15.28 -44.56 29.12
CA ALA A 140 15.86 -45.63 29.93
C ALA A 140 17.14 -45.19 30.68
N MET A 141 17.85 -44.18 30.18
CA MET A 141 19.02 -43.60 30.87
C MET A 141 18.64 -42.58 31.95
N ASP A 142 17.45 -41.98 31.87
CA ASP A 142 16.93 -41.05 32.86
C ASP A 142 16.27 -41.81 34.03
N ARG A 143 17.03 -41.97 35.12
CA ARG A 143 16.59 -42.68 36.34
C ARG A 143 15.40 -42.04 37.06
N SER A 144 14.97 -40.84 36.65
CA SER A 144 13.80 -40.15 37.21
C SER A 144 12.49 -40.49 36.49
N GLN A 145 12.55 -41.11 35.31
CA GLN A 145 11.37 -41.49 34.53
C GLN A 145 11.06 -42.98 34.68
N THR A 146 9.87 -43.30 35.17
CA THR A 146 9.34 -44.68 35.35
C THR A 146 8.42 -45.11 34.21
N SER A 147 8.58 -44.56 33.01
CA SER A 147 7.68 -44.79 31.88
C SER A 147 8.04 -46.06 31.10
N ASP A 148 7.17 -47.09 31.17
CA ASP A 148 7.27 -48.36 30.43
C ASP A 148 6.73 -48.27 28.98
N LEU A 149 6.89 -47.11 28.32
CA LEU A 149 6.40 -46.95 26.93
C LEU A 149 7.22 -47.83 25.97
N THR A 150 6.51 -48.63 25.17
CA THR A 150 7.12 -49.45 24.12
C THR A 150 7.58 -48.59 22.94
N ILE A 151 8.37 -49.18 22.02
CA ILE A 151 8.77 -48.46 20.80
C ILE A 151 7.53 -48.09 20.00
N GLU A 152 6.58 -49.02 19.92
CA GLU A 152 5.30 -48.89 19.24
C GLU A 152 4.45 -47.76 19.83
N ASP A 153 4.41 -47.63 21.16
CA ASP A 153 3.67 -46.54 21.82
C ASP A 153 4.27 -45.17 21.47
N ILE A 154 5.61 -45.05 21.50
CA ILE A 154 6.31 -43.81 21.15
C ILE A 154 6.13 -43.48 19.67
N MET A 155 6.14 -44.50 18.79
CA MET A 155 5.86 -44.33 17.36
C MET A 155 4.42 -43.83 17.14
N GLN A 156 3.45 -44.40 17.85
CA GLN A 156 2.03 -44.01 17.72
C GLN A 156 1.80 -42.57 18.22
N GLU A 157 2.34 -42.21 19.38
CA GLU A 157 2.27 -40.84 19.92
C GLU A 157 2.83 -39.83 18.90
N LYS A 158 4.00 -40.13 18.34
CA LYS A 158 4.63 -39.25 17.35
C LYS A 158 3.90 -39.25 16.00
N TYR A 159 3.31 -40.37 15.59
CA TYR A 159 2.49 -40.46 14.39
C TYR A 159 1.26 -39.55 14.46
N GLU A 160 0.57 -39.56 15.60
CA GLU A 160 -0.59 -38.69 15.86
C GLU A 160 -0.22 -37.21 15.84
N GLU A 161 0.93 -36.84 16.42
CA GLU A 161 1.46 -35.47 16.33
C GLU A 161 1.70 -35.04 14.87
N ILE A 162 2.28 -35.92 14.04
CA ILE A 162 2.53 -35.62 12.63
C ILE A 162 1.22 -35.58 11.83
N ASP A 163 0.22 -36.41 12.16
CA ASP A 163 -1.09 -36.35 11.50
C ASP A 163 -1.85 -35.06 11.86
N ALA A 164 -1.73 -34.60 13.10
CA ALA A 164 -2.22 -33.31 13.54
C ALA A 164 -1.53 -32.16 12.79
N TRP A 165 -0.20 -32.18 12.69
CA TRP A 165 0.55 -31.24 11.86
C TRP A 165 0.06 -31.27 10.41
N ARG A 166 -0.10 -32.45 9.79
CA ARG A 166 -0.58 -32.58 8.40
C ARG A 166 -1.93 -31.90 8.19
N SER A 167 -2.81 -32.04 9.17
CA SER A 167 -4.19 -31.56 9.11
C SER A 167 -4.33 -30.07 9.44
N ASP A 168 -3.35 -29.49 10.12
CA ASP A 168 -3.29 -28.05 10.39
C ASP A 168 -3.01 -27.26 9.10
N THR A 169 -3.89 -26.32 8.77
CA THR A 169 -3.74 -25.47 7.57
C THR A 169 -2.85 -24.26 7.79
N SER A 170 -2.60 -23.89 9.05
CA SER A 170 -1.76 -22.77 9.44
C SER A 170 -0.27 -23.15 9.50
N ALA A 171 0.04 -24.34 10.01
CA ALA A 171 1.42 -24.81 10.14
C ALA A 171 2.14 -24.96 8.78
N PRO A 172 3.34 -24.35 8.63
CA PRO A 172 4.25 -24.54 7.51
C PRO A 172 4.58 -26.00 7.19
N ILE A 173 5.01 -26.26 5.95
CA ILE A 173 5.61 -27.54 5.54
C ILE A 173 6.88 -27.80 6.37
N THR A 174 7.64 -26.74 6.63
CA THR A 174 8.93 -26.80 7.33
C THR A 174 8.84 -27.05 8.83
N ASP A 175 7.65 -26.97 9.44
CA ASP A 175 7.42 -27.40 10.82
C ASP A 175 7.42 -28.93 10.99
N PHE A 176 7.69 -29.68 9.92
CA PHE A 176 7.79 -31.13 9.97
C PHE A 176 8.88 -31.61 10.94
N CYS A 177 8.52 -32.50 11.86
CA CYS A 177 9.39 -32.93 12.95
C CYS A 177 10.70 -33.61 12.50
N PHE A 178 10.74 -34.21 11.30
CA PHE A 178 11.94 -34.81 10.72
C PHE A 178 12.47 -34.00 9.53
N LEU A 179 12.34 -32.66 9.59
CA LEU A 179 12.82 -31.77 8.53
C LEU A 179 14.31 -31.99 8.24
N ALA A 180 15.14 -32.11 9.26
CA ALA A 180 16.59 -32.25 9.14
C ALA A 180 17.04 -33.48 8.32
N GLN A 181 16.19 -34.52 8.27
CA GLN A 181 16.44 -35.77 7.56
C GLN A 181 15.89 -35.75 6.12
N LYS A 182 15.22 -34.66 5.69
CA LYS A 182 14.75 -34.55 4.31
C LYS A 182 15.92 -34.30 3.35
N PRO A 183 15.86 -34.87 2.12
CA PRO A 183 16.82 -34.55 1.07
C PRO A 183 16.87 -33.05 0.79
N VAL A 184 18.06 -32.52 0.48
CA VAL A 184 18.33 -31.08 0.25
C VAL A 184 17.30 -30.45 -0.67
N LYS A 185 17.04 -31.06 -1.83
CA LYS A 185 16.03 -30.59 -2.81
C LYS A 185 14.63 -30.47 -2.21
N THR A 186 14.20 -31.48 -1.45
CA THR A 186 12.87 -31.53 -0.85
C THR A 186 12.72 -30.49 0.25
N LEU A 187 13.76 -30.33 1.09
CA LEU A 187 13.82 -29.31 2.14
C LEU A 187 13.78 -27.90 1.55
N ALA A 188 14.63 -27.61 0.56
CA ALA A 188 14.69 -26.31 -0.10
C ALA A 188 13.36 -25.96 -0.78
N ASN A 189 12.75 -26.88 -1.52
CA ASN A 189 11.47 -26.64 -2.18
C ASN A 189 10.32 -26.43 -1.19
N GLY A 190 10.32 -27.15 -0.06
CA GLY A 190 9.34 -26.97 1.02
C GLY A 190 9.47 -25.57 1.64
N PHE A 191 10.69 -25.17 1.98
CA PHE A 191 10.97 -23.84 2.52
C PHE A 191 10.59 -22.72 1.54
N VAL A 192 10.96 -22.84 0.27
CA VAL A 192 10.58 -21.88 -0.78
C VAL A 192 9.05 -21.77 -0.88
N ASN A 193 8.33 -22.88 -0.87
CA ASN A 193 6.86 -22.85 -0.94
C ASN A 193 6.24 -22.12 0.27
N ASP A 194 6.74 -22.40 1.48
CA ASP A 194 6.29 -21.73 2.69
C ASP A 194 6.59 -20.23 2.66
N MET A 195 7.81 -19.84 2.26
CA MET A 195 8.20 -18.45 2.13
C MET A 195 7.36 -17.71 1.09
N THR A 196 7.11 -18.32 -0.07
CA THR A 196 6.23 -17.74 -1.08
C THR A 196 4.83 -17.53 -0.53
N PHE A 197 4.25 -18.57 0.09
CA PHE A 197 2.89 -18.48 0.64
C PHE A 197 2.78 -17.38 1.70
N GLU A 198 3.72 -17.35 2.65
CA GLU A 198 3.73 -16.35 3.72
C GLU A 198 3.88 -14.93 3.17
N SER A 199 4.80 -14.74 2.22
CA SER A 199 5.01 -13.45 1.57
C SER A 199 3.75 -12.96 0.85
N LEU A 200 3.03 -13.85 0.15
CA LEU A 200 1.77 -13.51 -0.53
C LEU A 200 0.67 -13.13 0.47
N ILE A 201 0.61 -13.81 1.62
CA ILE A 201 -0.34 -13.47 2.70
C ILE A 201 -0.04 -12.10 3.29
N ILE A 202 1.24 -11.77 3.52
CA ILE A 202 1.67 -10.45 3.99
C ILE A 202 1.30 -9.38 2.96
N ILE A 203 1.59 -9.58 1.68
CA ILE A 203 1.23 -8.61 0.62
C ILE A 203 -0.29 -8.38 0.59
N LYS A 204 -1.09 -9.43 0.75
CA LYS A 204 -2.55 -9.33 0.73
C LYS A 204 -3.09 -8.58 1.95
N ASN A 205 -2.63 -8.94 3.14
CA ASN A 205 -3.22 -8.47 4.40
C ASN A 205 -2.63 -7.13 4.85
N GLU A 206 -1.31 -6.99 4.83
CA GLU A 206 -0.60 -5.82 5.34
C GLU A 206 -0.41 -4.76 4.25
N PHE A 207 -0.15 -5.17 2.99
CA PHE A 207 0.14 -4.25 1.89
C PHE A 207 -1.03 -4.09 0.91
N GLY A 208 -2.25 -4.42 1.36
CA GLY A 208 -3.47 -4.15 0.61
C GLY A 208 -3.53 -4.76 -0.79
N SER A 209 -2.88 -5.92 -0.99
CA SER A 209 -2.78 -6.64 -2.26
C SER A 209 -1.91 -5.97 -3.33
N SER A 210 -1.03 -5.04 -2.96
CA SER A 210 -0.12 -4.36 -3.87
C SER A 210 1.34 -4.59 -3.48
N ILE A 211 2.19 -4.85 -4.48
CA ILE A 211 3.65 -4.96 -4.26
C ILE A 211 4.29 -3.63 -3.86
N GLU A 212 3.56 -2.53 -4.08
CA GLU A 212 3.96 -1.17 -3.69
C GLU A 212 3.19 -0.70 -2.43
N GLY A 213 2.33 -1.55 -1.85
CA GLY A 213 1.42 -1.20 -0.76
C GLY A 213 2.06 -1.14 0.63
N PHE A 214 3.39 -1.27 0.72
CA PHE A 214 4.14 -0.92 1.94
C PHE A 214 4.20 0.60 2.18
N ASN A 215 3.80 1.39 1.16
CA ASN A 215 3.61 2.83 1.26
C ASN A 215 2.17 3.23 0.97
N VAL A 216 1.72 4.26 1.69
CA VAL A 216 0.56 5.06 1.33
C VAL A 216 1.04 6.33 0.65
N ARG A 217 0.46 6.60 -0.51
CA ARG A 217 0.76 7.73 -1.38
C ARG A 217 -0.40 8.71 -1.39
N TYR A 218 -0.09 9.99 -1.36
CA TYR A 218 -1.07 11.06 -1.49
C TYR A 218 -0.61 12.07 -2.55
N PRO A 219 -1.44 12.38 -3.58
CA PRO A 219 -1.12 13.37 -4.61
C PRO A 219 -0.68 14.72 -4.04
N THR A 220 0.43 15.28 -4.50
CA THR A 220 0.91 16.62 -4.06
C THR A 220 -0.08 17.71 -4.43
N ASP A 221 -0.65 17.66 -5.64
CA ASP A 221 -1.65 18.64 -6.11
C ASP A 221 -2.86 18.73 -5.16
N LEU A 222 -3.20 17.63 -4.47
CA LEU A 222 -4.29 17.59 -3.48
C LEU A 222 -3.87 18.08 -2.09
N ALA A 223 -2.57 18.07 -1.79
CA ALA A 223 -1.99 18.60 -0.56
C ALA A 223 -1.79 20.11 -0.65
N ASP A 224 -1.22 20.57 -1.76
CA ASP A 224 -0.83 21.97 -1.98
C ASP A 224 -2.04 22.90 -2.13
N HIS A 225 -3.16 22.34 -2.61
CA HIS A 225 -4.38 23.09 -2.82
C HIS A 225 -5.48 22.65 -1.87
N PRO A 226 -6.12 23.60 -1.15
CA PRO A 226 -7.16 23.25 -0.23
C PRO A 226 -8.42 22.87 -1.00
N ILE A 227 -8.64 21.58 -1.22
CA ILE A 227 -9.83 21.04 -1.89
C ILE A 227 -10.78 20.40 -0.88
N PHE A 228 -10.21 19.73 0.12
CA PHE A 228 -10.97 19.06 1.18
C PHE A 228 -11.12 19.97 2.39
N SER A 229 -12.35 20.09 2.90
CA SER A 229 -12.65 20.82 4.11
C SER A 229 -12.35 19.99 5.35
N TYR A 230 -11.68 20.59 6.33
CA TYR A 230 -11.42 19.95 7.62
C TYR A 230 -12.73 19.62 8.37
N ARG A 231 -13.78 20.43 8.18
CA ARG A 231 -15.10 20.24 8.80
C ARG A 231 -16.15 19.90 7.75
N LYS A 232 -17.26 19.31 8.19
CA LYS A 232 -18.42 19.10 7.31
C LYS A 232 -19.07 20.44 7.01
N THR A 233 -18.86 20.94 5.80
CA THR A 233 -19.37 22.20 5.27
C THR A 233 -20.16 21.97 3.99
N ALA A 234 -20.81 23.02 3.49
CA ALA A 234 -21.51 23.01 2.22
C ALA A 234 -21.08 24.23 1.40
N LEU A 235 -21.03 24.05 0.09
CA LEU A 235 -20.83 25.10 -0.90
C LEU A 235 -22.20 25.55 -1.41
N GLU A 236 -22.35 26.86 -1.56
CA GLU A 236 -23.49 27.44 -2.27
C GLU A 236 -23.06 27.64 -3.72
N LEU A 237 -23.67 26.86 -4.62
CA LEU A 237 -23.31 26.87 -6.03
C LEU A 237 -24.26 27.73 -6.85
N GLU A 238 -23.75 28.30 -7.93
CA GLU A 238 -24.54 29.01 -8.93
C GLU A 238 -24.78 28.12 -10.14
N ALA A 239 -26.03 28.12 -10.63
CA ALA A 239 -26.40 27.32 -11.78
C ALA A 239 -25.93 27.98 -13.09
N ASN A 240 -25.15 27.24 -13.86
CA ASN A 240 -24.70 27.62 -15.18
C ASN A 240 -25.21 26.62 -16.23
N LEU A 241 -25.79 27.12 -17.32
CA LEU A 241 -26.27 26.31 -18.43
C LEU A 241 -25.42 26.63 -19.66
N VAL A 242 -24.67 25.65 -20.13
CA VAL A 242 -23.81 25.73 -21.32
C VAL A 242 -24.16 24.55 -22.22
N GLU A 243 -24.45 24.82 -23.50
CA GLU A 243 -24.69 23.77 -24.51
C GLU A 243 -25.71 22.67 -24.12
N ASN A 244 -26.76 23.06 -23.39
CA ASN A 244 -27.80 22.15 -22.87
C ASN A 244 -27.32 21.19 -21.76
N GLU A 245 -26.21 21.51 -21.11
CA GLU A 245 -25.71 20.85 -19.90
C GLU A 245 -25.80 21.81 -18.70
N LEU A 246 -26.33 21.30 -17.58
CA LEU A 246 -26.42 22.05 -16.33
C LEU A 246 -25.20 21.77 -15.48
N THR A 247 -24.42 22.80 -15.20
CA THR A 247 -23.21 22.73 -14.37
C THR A 247 -23.36 23.72 -13.21
N PHE A 248 -22.88 23.35 -12.04
CA PHE A 248 -22.95 24.20 -10.86
C PHE A 248 -21.57 24.69 -10.48
N LEU A 249 -21.42 26.00 -10.33
CA LEU A 249 -20.14 26.65 -10.14
C LEU A 249 -20.05 27.32 -8.77
N ASN A 250 -18.89 27.26 -8.15
CA ASN A 250 -18.55 28.09 -7.00
C ASN A 250 -17.08 28.49 -7.09
N CYS A 251 -16.77 29.73 -6.73
CA CYS A 251 -15.39 30.21 -6.69
C CYS A 251 -15.05 30.60 -5.25
N TYR A 252 -13.86 30.21 -4.81
CA TYR A 252 -13.28 30.71 -3.58
C TYR A 252 -11.79 30.96 -3.74
N GLU A 253 -11.32 31.94 -3.00
CA GLU A 253 -9.92 32.33 -2.97
C GLU A 253 -9.23 31.72 -1.74
N TYR A 254 -7.95 31.43 -1.89
CA TYR A 254 -7.06 31.11 -0.80
C TYR A 254 -5.75 31.85 -1.00
N GLU A 255 -5.07 32.15 0.10
CA GLU A 255 -3.79 32.84 0.05
C GLU A 255 -2.78 32.15 0.96
N ASN A 256 -1.53 32.14 0.51
CA ASN A 256 -0.39 31.81 1.35
C ASN A 256 0.47 33.08 1.57
N GLU A 257 1.71 32.91 2.01
CA GLU A 257 2.66 34.02 2.17
C GLU A 257 2.98 34.67 0.82
N ASP A 258 3.29 33.86 -0.21
CA ASP A 258 3.80 34.38 -1.50
C ASP A 258 2.80 34.31 -2.68
N ILE A 259 1.72 33.54 -2.53
CA ILE A 259 0.76 33.26 -3.62
C ILE A 259 -0.69 33.58 -3.25
N GLU A 260 -1.46 33.93 -4.28
CA GLU A 260 -2.93 33.99 -4.26
C GLU A 260 -3.47 32.96 -5.24
N GLY A 261 -4.37 32.11 -4.75
CA GLY A 261 -5.00 31.08 -5.53
C GLY A 261 -6.50 31.27 -5.61
N GLU A 262 -7.06 31.04 -6.79
CA GLU A 262 -8.50 30.99 -7.04
C GLU A 262 -8.88 29.56 -7.41
N ILE A 263 -9.87 29.00 -6.74
CA ILE A 263 -10.41 27.68 -7.06
C ILE A 263 -11.84 27.83 -7.55
N THR A 264 -12.06 27.47 -8.80
CA THR A 264 -13.39 27.26 -9.38
C THR A 264 -13.77 25.80 -9.23
N VAL A 265 -14.83 25.54 -8.48
CA VAL A 265 -15.45 24.22 -8.34
C VAL A 265 -16.55 24.09 -9.38
N LYS A 266 -16.51 23.00 -10.13
CA LYS A 266 -17.57 22.59 -11.05
C LYS A 266 -18.20 21.31 -10.51
N TYR A 267 -19.52 21.31 -10.37
CA TYR A 267 -20.30 20.13 -10.02
C TYR A 267 -21.28 19.80 -11.13
N ASN A 268 -21.19 18.57 -11.64
CA ASN A 268 -22.04 18.08 -12.73
C ASN A 268 -23.07 17.09 -12.17
N PRO A 269 -24.34 17.50 -11.98
CA PRO A 269 -25.37 16.55 -11.60
C PRO A 269 -25.64 15.58 -12.76
N ASP A 270 -25.76 14.28 -12.47
CA ASP A 270 -26.24 13.26 -13.43
C ASP A 270 -27.75 13.48 -13.69
N VAL A 271 -28.10 14.51 -14.47
CA VAL A 271 -29.48 14.87 -14.83
C VAL A 271 -29.59 15.03 -16.34
N GLU A 272 -30.42 14.20 -16.96
CA GLU A 272 -30.76 14.34 -18.38
C GLU A 272 -31.71 15.53 -18.56
N LEU A 273 -31.23 16.55 -19.25
CA LEU A 273 -32.02 17.73 -19.59
C LEU A 273 -32.89 17.48 -20.84
N PRO A 274 -34.08 18.12 -20.93
CA PRO A 274 -34.84 18.16 -22.17
C PRO A 274 -34.01 18.73 -23.34
N ALA A 275 -34.31 18.32 -24.57
CA ALA A 275 -33.55 18.65 -25.78
C ALA A 275 -33.37 20.16 -26.06
N VAL A 276 -34.20 21.02 -25.48
CA VAL A 276 -34.06 22.48 -25.56
C VAL A 276 -34.28 23.09 -24.18
N THR A 277 -33.19 23.34 -23.47
CA THR A 277 -33.18 24.05 -22.19
C THR A 277 -32.66 25.47 -22.40
N THR A 278 -33.35 26.46 -21.83
CA THR A 278 -32.88 27.85 -21.84
C THR A 278 -32.52 28.32 -20.44
N LYS A 279 -31.72 29.38 -20.30
CA LYS A 279 -31.38 29.94 -18.98
C LYS A 279 -32.63 30.28 -18.15
N LYS A 280 -33.74 30.69 -18.79
CA LYS A 280 -35.01 31.00 -18.10
C LYS A 280 -35.73 29.78 -17.52
N SER A 281 -35.48 28.57 -18.04
CA SER A 281 -36.10 27.34 -17.53
C SER A 281 -35.34 26.73 -16.34
N VAL A 282 -34.10 27.16 -16.08
CA VAL A 282 -33.24 26.61 -15.02
C VAL A 282 -33.93 26.57 -13.63
N PRO A 283 -34.57 27.65 -13.14
CA PRO A 283 -35.25 27.60 -11.83
C PRO A 283 -36.39 26.57 -11.77
N LYS A 284 -37.10 26.36 -12.88
CA LYS A 284 -38.17 25.35 -12.97
C LYS A 284 -37.59 23.94 -12.94
N ILE A 285 -36.47 23.72 -13.64
CA ILE A 285 -35.74 22.44 -13.68
C ILE A 285 -35.20 22.10 -12.30
N LEU A 286 -34.52 23.03 -11.62
CA LEU A 286 -34.04 22.83 -10.25
C LEU A 286 -35.17 22.39 -9.32
N LYS A 287 -36.35 23.04 -9.42
CA LYS A 287 -37.52 22.68 -8.62
C LYS A 287 -38.13 21.32 -9.02
N GLN A 288 -38.23 21.02 -10.31
CA GLN A 288 -38.80 19.78 -10.84
C GLN A 288 -37.98 18.56 -10.45
N PHE A 289 -36.65 18.66 -10.60
CA PHE A 289 -35.70 17.60 -10.29
C PHE A 289 -35.22 17.63 -8.84
N GLN A 290 -35.75 18.54 -8.01
CA GLN A 290 -35.40 18.72 -6.60
C GLN A 290 -33.88 18.88 -6.38
N ILE A 291 -33.23 19.62 -7.26
CA ILE A 291 -31.79 19.82 -7.21
C ILE A 291 -31.48 20.94 -6.23
N ASP A 292 -30.79 20.58 -5.15
CA ASP A 292 -30.29 21.56 -4.17
C ASP A 292 -29.01 22.23 -4.72
N LEU A 293 -28.96 23.55 -4.71
CA LEU A 293 -27.73 24.29 -5.06
C LEU A 293 -26.73 24.32 -3.89
N LYS A 294 -27.19 23.97 -2.68
CA LYS A 294 -26.34 23.79 -1.52
C LYS A 294 -25.80 22.36 -1.50
N GLN A 295 -24.61 22.18 -2.07
CA GLN A 295 -23.96 20.88 -2.13
C GLN A 295 -22.99 20.72 -0.97
N ARG A 296 -22.93 19.52 -0.37
CA ARG A 296 -21.92 19.22 0.67
C ARG A 296 -20.53 19.37 0.06
N GLU A 297 -19.60 20.04 0.73
CA GLU A 297 -18.20 20.15 0.29
C GLU A 297 -17.44 18.84 0.52
N LEU A 298 -16.39 18.55 -0.27
CA LEU A 298 -15.55 17.38 0.01
C LEU A 298 -14.88 17.54 1.38
N ASP A 299 -14.98 16.52 2.25
CA ASP A 299 -14.44 16.57 3.62
C ASP A 299 -13.23 15.63 3.81
N MET A 300 -12.65 15.59 5.01
CA MET A 300 -11.50 14.71 5.32
C MET A 300 -11.78 13.21 5.12
N MET A 301 -13.04 12.78 5.13
CA MET A 301 -13.39 11.39 4.81
C MET A 301 -13.39 11.16 3.29
N ASP A 302 -13.81 12.15 2.52
CA ASP A 302 -13.65 12.12 1.05
C ASP A 302 -12.16 12.07 0.68
N ARG A 303 -11.30 12.78 1.41
CA ARG A 303 -9.83 12.69 1.27
C ARG A 303 -9.29 11.29 1.53
N GLU A 304 -9.77 10.63 2.59
CA GLU A 304 -9.39 9.24 2.90
C GLU A 304 -9.75 8.29 1.75
N ILE A 305 -10.98 8.42 1.22
CA ILE A 305 -11.42 7.62 0.06
C ILE A 305 -10.51 7.86 -1.15
N VAL A 306 -10.20 9.12 -1.47
CA VAL A 306 -9.29 9.44 -2.59
C VAL A 306 -7.90 8.86 -2.37
N THR A 307 -7.41 8.89 -1.13
CA THR A 307 -6.10 8.31 -0.77
C THR A 307 -6.11 6.80 -1.05
N GLU A 308 -7.12 6.07 -0.57
CA GLU A 308 -7.24 4.63 -0.82
C GLU A 308 -7.38 4.31 -2.32
N LEU A 309 -8.18 5.09 -3.07
CA LEU A 309 -8.31 4.93 -4.53
C LEU A 309 -6.99 5.22 -5.26
N PHE A 310 -6.23 6.22 -4.82
CA PHE A 310 -4.95 6.55 -5.44
C PHE A 310 -3.92 5.43 -5.24
N ASN A 311 -3.93 4.76 -4.07
CA ASN A 311 -3.03 3.65 -3.77
C ASN A 311 -3.38 2.34 -4.49
N MET A 312 -4.54 2.28 -5.14
CA MET A 312 -4.90 1.19 -6.05
C MET A 312 -4.37 1.41 -7.48
N ILE A 313 -3.88 2.62 -7.79
CA ILE A 313 -3.20 2.89 -9.06
C ILE A 313 -1.81 2.27 -9.01
N ASN A 314 -1.55 1.35 -9.91
CA ASN A 314 -0.25 0.70 -10.08
C ASN A 314 -0.01 0.30 -11.55
N GLY A 315 1.17 -0.24 -11.85
CA GLY A 315 1.53 -0.61 -13.22
C GLY A 315 0.58 -1.63 -13.86
N GLU A 316 -0.01 -2.54 -13.07
CA GLU A 316 -0.97 -3.54 -13.54
C GLU A 316 -2.34 -2.89 -13.79
N SER A 317 -2.78 -2.02 -12.87
CA SER A 317 -4.07 -1.35 -12.96
C SER A 317 -4.12 -0.31 -14.09
N LEU A 318 -3.00 0.32 -14.45
CA LEU A 318 -2.91 1.25 -15.58
C LEU A 318 -3.04 0.57 -16.94
N ALA A 319 -2.70 -0.72 -17.04
CA ALA A 319 -2.95 -1.50 -18.25
C ALA A 319 -4.45 -1.82 -18.41
N GLY A 320 -5.18 -1.91 -17.29
CA GLY A 320 -6.64 -2.03 -17.28
C GLY A 320 -7.31 -0.67 -17.48
N GLN A 321 -8.30 -0.58 -18.37
CA GLN A 321 -9.08 0.66 -18.52
C GLN A 321 -9.91 1.00 -17.26
N GLN A 322 -10.17 0.01 -16.41
CA GLN A 322 -10.97 0.11 -15.19
C GLN A 322 -10.32 -0.67 -14.06
N ILE A 323 -10.36 -0.09 -12.86
CA ILE A 323 -9.87 -0.70 -11.63
C ILE A 323 -11.06 -1.33 -10.90
N TYR A 324 -10.98 -2.64 -10.65
CA TYR A 324 -12.00 -3.39 -9.91
C TYR A 324 -11.66 -3.43 -8.43
N VAL A 325 -12.65 -3.19 -7.57
CA VAL A 325 -12.45 -3.07 -6.13
C VAL A 325 -13.51 -3.87 -5.37
N ASP A 326 -13.09 -4.72 -4.43
CA ASP A 326 -14.00 -5.34 -3.46
C ASP A 326 -14.55 -4.27 -2.52
N LEU A 327 -15.87 -4.09 -2.57
CA LEU A 327 -16.56 -3.02 -1.85
C LEU A 327 -16.48 -3.21 -0.34
N ARG A 328 -16.47 -4.44 0.15
CA ARG A 328 -16.42 -4.75 1.58
C ARG A 328 -15.06 -4.43 2.14
N ASP A 329 -14.00 -4.90 1.48
CA ASP A 329 -12.64 -4.67 1.95
C ASP A 329 -12.27 -3.19 1.85
N PHE A 330 -12.69 -2.49 0.78
CA PHE A 330 -12.55 -1.04 0.69
C PHE A 330 -13.29 -0.30 1.82
N THR A 331 -14.53 -0.69 2.12
CA THR A 331 -15.31 -0.08 3.21
C THR A 331 -14.66 -0.33 4.58
N ARG A 332 -14.07 -1.51 4.80
CA ARG A 332 -13.34 -1.80 6.05
C ARG A 332 -12.15 -0.88 6.23
N LYS A 333 -11.36 -0.67 5.17
CA LYS A 333 -10.18 0.20 5.17
C LYS A 333 -10.54 1.65 5.45
N VAL A 334 -11.43 2.24 4.65
CA VAL A 334 -11.83 3.65 4.76
C VAL A 334 -12.44 4.00 6.12
N TYR A 335 -13.26 3.11 6.68
CA TYR A 335 -13.96 3.39 7.95
C TYR A 335 -13.25 2.83 9.18
N HIS A 336 -12.13 2.12 9.03
CA HIS A 336 -11.42 1.42 10.11
C HIS A 336 -12.34 0.51 10.94
N ILE A 337 -13.11 -0.34 10.27
CA ILE A 337 -14.06 -1.26 10.91
C ILE A 337 -13.91 -2.69 10.38
N SER A 338 -14.11 -3.68 11.25
CA SER A 338 -14.05 -5.09 10.86
C SER A 338 -15.32 -5.57 10.13
N VAL A 339 -16.49 -5.02 10.50
CA VAL A 339 -17.79 -5.43 9.96
C VAL A 339 -18.57 -4.21 9.49
N PRO A 340 -18.54 -3.90 8.18
CA PRO A 340 -19.37 -2.85 7.60
C PRO A 340 -20.87 -3.13 7.77
N LYS A 341 -21.65 -2.05 7.89
CA LYS A 341 -23.12 -2.05 8.02
C LYS A 341 -23.70 -1.32 6.81
N HIS A 342 -24.98 -1.52 6.54
CA HIS A 342 -25.69 -0.86 5.42
C HIS A 342 -25.39 0.64 5.31
N LYS A 343 -25.45 1.37 6.44
CA LYS A 343 -25.14 2.81 6.50
C LYS A 343 -23.75 3.20 5.97
N HIS A 344 -22.75 2.32 6.10
CA HIS A 344 -21.38 2.58 5.63
C HIS A 344 -21.31 2.42 4.12
N TYR A 345 -21.98 1.41 3.56
CA TYR A 345 -22.09 1.23 2.11
C TYR A 345 -22.87 2.39 1.47
N ASP A 346 -23.97 2.83 2.09
CA ASP A 346 -24.74 3.98 1.62
C ASP A 346 -23.92 5.28 1.62
N ASP A 347 -23.20 5.56 2.72
CA ASP A 347 -22.36 6.77 2.81
C ASP A 347 -21.20 6.69 1.81
N LEU A 348 -20.54 5.52 1.69
CA LEU A 348 -19.48 5.32 0.71
C LEU A 348 -19.98 5.52 -0.72
N GLY A 349 -21.11 4.92 -1.09
CA GLY A 349 -21.68 5.07 -2.44
C GLY A 349 -21.95 6.52 -2.78
N LYS A 350 -22.58 7.27 -1.86
CA LYS A 350 -22.82 8.71 -2.02
C LYS A 350 -21.52 9.50 -2.18
N ARG A 351 -20.49 9.17 -1.41
CA ARG A 351 -19.18 9.83 -1.48
C ARG A 351 -18.47 9.52 -2.79
N LEU A 352 -18.44 8.27 -3.24
CA LEU A 352 -17.85 7.89 -4.53
C LEU A 352 -18.54 8.59 -5.70
N THR A 353 -19.89 8.59 -5.75
CA THR A 353 -20.65 9.30 -6.78
C THR A 353 -20.33 10.79 -6.78
N LYS A 354 -20.15 11.36 -5.58
CA LYS A 354 -19.75 12.76 -5.45
C LYS A 354 -18.34 13.01 -6.01
N LEU A 355 -17.36 12.14 -5.75
CA LEU A 355 -16.00 12.30 -6.30
C LEU A 355 -15.96 12.28 -7.84
N LYS A 356 -16.87 11.54 -8.50
CA LYS A 356 -17.05 11.57 -9.96
C LYS A 356 -17.59 12.93 -10.45
N ASN A 357 -18.45 13.56 -9.67
CA ASN A 357 -19.21 14.73 -10.12
C ASN A 357 -18.52 16.07 -9.84
N TYR A 358 -17.42 16.09 -9.09
CA TYR A 358 -16.65 17.29 -8.75
C TYR A 358 -15.40 17.41 -9.63
N ASP A 359 -15.28 18.55 -10.29
CA ASP A 359 -14.07 19.00 -10.98
C ASP A 359 -13.60 20.33 -10.38
N TYR A 360 -12.30 20.56 -10.41
CA TYR A 360 -11.68 21.78 -9.89
C TYR A 360 -10.81 22.42 -10.97
N THR A 361 -10.86 23.74 -11.09
CA THR A 361 -9.89 24.53 -11.82
C THR A 361 -9.22 25.47 -10.83
N ILE A 362 -7.91 25.34 -10.71
CA ILE A 362 -7.08 26.04 -9.73
C ILE A 362 -6.18 26.98 -10.51
N SER A 363 -6.25 28.27 -10.22
CA SER A 363 -5.36 29.28 -10.81
C SER A 363 -4.53 29.92 -9.72
N VAL A 364 -3.21 29.92 -9.86
CA VAL A 364 -2.28 30.47 -8.87
C VAL A 364 -1.56 31.67 -9.46
N ARG A 365 -1.52 32.77 -8.71
CA ARG A 365 -0.85 34.01 -9.08
C ARG A 365 0.20 34.41 -8.04
N SER A 366 1.25 35.04 -8.52
CA SER A 366 2.25 35.68 -7.66
C SER A 366 1.66 36.90 -6.98
N LYS A 367 1.83 37.03 -5.67
CA LYS A 367 1.43 38.27 -4.95
C LYS A 367 2.28 39.46 -5.33
N GLU A 368 3.55 39.24 -5.63
CA GLU A 368 4.50 40.32 -5.91
C GLU A 368 4.26 40.92 -7.30
N THR A 369 4.02 40.07 -8.31
CA THR A 369 3.92 40.50 -9.72
C THR A 369 2.48 40.51 -10.24
N GLY A 370 1.56 39.82 -9.58
CA GLY A 370 0.18 39.61 -10.06
C GLY A 370 0.08 38.64 -11.26
N GLU A 371 1.20 38.09 -11.73
CA GLU A 371 1.26 37.21 -12.88
C GLU A 371 0.71 35.82 -12.56
N LEU A 372 0.02 35.23 -13.54
CA LEU A 372 -0.45 33.84 -13.47
C LEU A 372 0.75 32.91 -13.53
N ILE A 373 0.97 32.16 -12.46
CA ILE A 373 2.05 31.17 -12.33
C ILE A 373 1.60 29.87 -13.00
N GLU A 374 0.42 29.39 -12.65
CA GLU A 374 -0.10 28.12 -13.13
C GLU A 374 -1.64 28.08 -13.14
N THR A 375 -2.19 27.29 -14.06
CA THR A 375 -3.59 26.87 -14.03
C THR A 375 -3.65 25.35 -14.16
N THR A 376 -4.25 24.71 -13.17
CA THR A 376 -4.38 23.25 -13.08
C THR A 376 -5.84 22.86 -13.03
N THR A 377 -6.26 21.95 -13.90
CA THR A 377 -7.58 21.30 -13.82
C THR A 377 -7.43 19.94 -13.18
N LEU A 378 -8.27 19.67 -12.20
CA LEU A 378 -8.23 18.48 -11.37
C LEU A 378 -9.62 17.86 -11.29
N GLY A 379 -9.79 16.73 -11.99
CA GLY A 379 -10.87 15.77 -11.73
C GLY A 379 -10.35 14.64 -10.83
N LEU A 380 -11.25 13.89 -10.20
CA LEU A 380 -10.89 12.74 -9.35
C LEU A 380 -11.19 11.40 -10.04
N LEU A 381 -12.42 11.23 -10.54
CA LEU A 381 -12.86 9.99 -11.20
C LEU A 381 -13.52 10.27 -12.54
N ASN A 382 -13.07 9.59 -13.59
CA ASN A 382 -13.68 9.68 -14.93
C ASN A 382 -14.88 8.72 -15.08
N TYR A 383 -14.84 7.58 -14.40
CA TYR A 383 -15.89 6.56 -14.45
C TYR A 383 -16.11 5.96 -13.08
N LEU A 384 -17.36 5.58 -12.79
CA LEU A 384 -17.74 4.88 -11.57
C LEU A 384 -18.97 4.00 -11.83
N TYR A 385 -18.89 2.73 -11.42
CA TYR A 385 -20.00 1.79 -11.36
C TYR A 385 -19.96 1.04 -10.03
N ILE A 386 -21.08 1.01 -9.30
CA ILE A 386 -21.17 0.36 -7.98
C ILE A 386 -22.23 -0.74 -8.03
N ASN A 387 -21.84 -1.95 -7.65
CA ASN A 387 -22.74 -3.09 -7.52
C ASN A 387 -22.76 -3.59 -6.06
N PHE A 388 -23.77 -3.16 -5.31
CA PHE A 388 -23.95 -3.56 -3.92
C PHE A 388 -24.35 -5.02 -3.75
N GLN A 389 -24.96 -5.66 -4.76
CA GLN A 389 -25.39 -7.06 -4.69
C GLN A 389 -24.19 -8.00 -4.81
N GLU A 390 -23.32 -7.73 -5.78
CA GLU A 390 -22.10 -8.50 -6.03
C GLU A 390 -20.89 -7.98 -5.21
N ASN A 391 -21.10 -6.94 -4.39
CA ASN A 391 -20.13 -6.39 -3.44
C ASN A 391 -18.83 -5.89 -4.10
N TYR A 392 -18.95 -5.16 -5.19
CA TYR A 392 -17.80 -4.48 -5.82
C TYR A 392 -18.18 -3.12 -6.40
N PHE A 393 -17.15 -2.36 -6.74
CA PHE A 393 -17.27 -1.23 -7.63
C PHE A 393 -16.10 -1.19 -8.62
N GLN A 394 -16.30 -0.51 -9.74
CA GLN A 394 -15.30 -0.26 -10.76
C GLN A 394 -15.16 1.25 -10.95
N TYR A 395 -13.94 1.72 -11.13
CA TYR A 395 -13.70 3.13 -11.44
C TYR A 395 -12.53 3.30 -12.40
N THR A 396 -12.52 4.46 -13.06
CA THR A 396 -11.36 4.92 -13.85
C THR A 396 -10.87 6.22 -13.18
N PRO A 397 -9.61 6.27 -12.70
CA PRO A 397 -9.03 7.50 -12.18
C PRO A 397 -9.02 8.59 -13.25
N SER A 398 -8.98 9.86 -12.84
CA SER A 398 -8.76 10.95 -13.80
C SER A 398 -7.36 10.87 -14.44
N ASP A 399 -7.23 11.41 -15.64
CA ASP A 399 -5.94 11.50 -16.34
C ASP A 399 -4.90 12.27 -15.52
N GLN A 400 -5.36 13.24 -14.70
CA GLN A 400 -4.49 13.98 -13.80
C GLN A 400 -3.94 13.07 -12.70
N LEU A 401 -4.79 12.28 -12.01
CA LEU A 401 -4.30 11.35 -10.99
C LEU A 401 -3.35 10.30 -11.59
N VAL A 402 -3.65 9.78 -12.78
CA VAL A 402 -2.74 8.88 -13.50
C VAL A 402 -1.39 9.56 -13.77
N ARG A 403 -1.41 10.80 -14.27
CA ARG A 403 -0.19 11.57 -14.54
C ARG A 403 0.61 11.83 -13.26
N THR A 404 -0.05 12.25 -12.19
CA THR A 404 0.56 12.48 -10.87
C THR A 404 1.26 11.22 -10.36
N TYR A 405 0.62 10.06 -10.52
CA TYR A 405 1.22 8.77 -10.20
C TYR A 405 2.46 8.46 -11.05
N VAL A 406 2.34 8.56 -12.38
CA VAL A 406 3.42 8.24 -13.32
C VAL A 406 4.63 9.17 -13.13
N GLN A 407 4.38 10.45 -12.85
CA GLN A 407 5.41 11.46 -12.59
C GLN A 407 5.98 11.41 -11.18
N LYS A 408 5.50 10.48 -10.32
CA LYS A 408 5.88 10.38 -8.91
C LYS A 408 5.66 11.67 -8.10
N LYS A 409 4.64 12.46 -8.47
CA LYS A 409 4.25 13.69 -7.78
C LYS A 409 3.31 13.39 -6.61
N TYR A 410 3.81 12.65 -5.63
CA TYR A 410 3.03 12.28 -4.45
C TYR A 410 3.91 12.23 -3.21
N ILE A 411 3.27 12.50 -2.07
CA ILE A 411 3.86 12.35 -0.75
C ILE A 411 3.72 10.88 -0.37
N SER A 412 4.82 10.28 0.09
CA SER A 412 4.83 8.89 0.56
C SER A 412 4.99 8.83 2.07
N ILE A 413 4.26 7.92 2.69
CA ILE A 413 4.44 7.52 4.09
C ILE A 413 4.31 5.99 4.20
N LEU A 414 4.95 5.36 5.20
CA LEU A 414 4.83 3.92 5.40
C LEU A 414 3.39 3.55 5.78
N THR A 415 2.90 2.41 5.28
CA THR A 415 1.53 1.95 5.54
C THR A 415 1.24 1.74 7.02
N ASP A 416 2.20 1.21 7.77
CA ASP A 416 2.06 1.00 9.22
C ASP A 416 1.85 2.34 9.95
N SER A 417 2.65 3.36 9.58
CA SER A 417 2.50 4.71 10.12
C SER A 417 1.15 5.31 9.74
N TYR A 418 0.70 5.14 8.49
CA TYR A 418 -0.60 5.67 8.06
C TYR A 418 -1.79 5.01 8.79
N THR A 419 -1.76 3.69 8.93
CA THR A 419 -2.87 2.90 9.47
C THR A 419 -2.98 2.98 10.99
N SER A 420 -1.90 3.28 11.71
CA SER A 420 -1.94 3.55 13.15
C SER A 420 -2.84 4.75 13.53
N ILE A 421 -3.02 5.70 12.62
CA ILE A 421 -3.82 6.91 12.85
C ILE A 421 -5.27 6.70 12.40
N ASN A 422 -6.19 6.58 13.35
CA ASN A 422 -7.61 6.37 13.02
C ASN A 422 -8.35 7.62 12.52
N SER A 423 -7.88 8.82 12.86
CA SER A 423 -8.60 10.07 12.56
C SER A 423 -8.25 10.59 11.15
N PRO A 424 -9.23 10.73 10.23
CA PRO A 424 -9.00 11.30 8.91
C PRO A 424 -8.44 12.74 8.96
N GLN A 425 -8.87 13.51 9.96
CA GLN A 425 -8.34 14.85 10.23
C GLN A 425 -6.84 14.82 10.56
N THR A 426 -6.44 13.90 11.45
CA THR A 426 -5.03 13.76 11.86
C THR A 426 -4.18 13.27 10.69
N LYS A 427 -4.69 12.33 9.88
CA LYS A 427 -4.07 11.91 8.61
C LYS A 427 -3.93 13.06 7.60
N GLY A 428 -4.89 14.00 7.61
CA GLY A 428 -4.83 15.27 6.87
C GLY A 428 -3.56 16.04 7.19
N ILE A 429 -3.41 16.38 8.47
CA ILE A 429 -2.26 17.12 9.00
C ILE A 429 -0.95 16.34 8.81
N MET A 430 -0.98 15.03 9.05
CA MET A 430 0.18 14.16 8.92
C MET A 430 0.81 14.21 7.53
N MET A 431 0.01 14.15 6.45
CA MET A 431 0.58 14.16 5.10
C MET A 431 1.19 15.51 4.73
N ILE A 432 0.57 16.62 5.14
CA ILE A 432 1.13 17.96 4.93
C ILE A 432 2.46 18.09 5.69
N LEU A 433 2.51 17.64 6.95
CA LEU A 433 3.74 17.64 7.73
C LEU A 433 4.80 16.66 7.19
N GLN A 434 4.40 15.55 6.60
CA GLN A 434 5.32 14.62 5.95
C GLN A 434 5.97 15.28 4.72
N GLN A 435 5.22 16.06 3.93
CA GLN A 435 5.79 16.84 2.83
C GLN A 435 6.85 17.83 3.33
N GLU A 436 6.56 18.56 4.40
CA GLU A 436 7.51 19.48 5.03
C GLU A 436 8.73 18.74 5.60
N ARG A 437 8.52 17.58 6.25
CA ARG A 437 9.60 16.73 6.76
C ARG A 437 10.56 16.28 5.66
N LEU A 438 10.02 15.83 4.53
CA LEU A 438 10.82 15.41 3.38
C LEU A 438 11.57 16.61 2.75
N SER A 439 10.91 17.77 2.67
CA SER A 439 11.52 19.02 2.19
C SER A 439 12.69 19.45 3.08
N GLU A 440 12.50 19.50 4.40
CA GLU A 440 13.56 19.86 5.34
C GLU A 440 14.71 18.84 5.36
N TYR A 441 14.38 17.55 5.30
CA TYR A 441 15.40 16.50 5.21
C TYR A 441 16.31 16.70 3.99
N SER A 442 15.76 17.07 2.83
CA SER A 442 16.53 17.36 1.62
C SER A 442 17.50 18.54 1.77
N LYS A 443 17.22 19.44 2.72
CA LYS A 443 18.05 20.60 3.08
C LYS A 443 19.01 20.31 4.23
N ASN A 444 19.12 19.05 4.67
CA ASN A 444 19.82 18.63 5.89
C ASN A 444 19.32 19.34 7.16
N SER A 445 18.01 19.60 7.21
CA SER A 445 17.31 20.20 8.34
C SER A 445 16.28 19.21 8.91
N PHE A 446 15.99 19.32 10.19
CA PHE A 446 14.96 18.54 10.88
C PHE A 446 13.92 19.42 11.55
N SER A 447 13.88 20.72 11.23
CA SER A 447 12.92 21.62 11.86
C SER A 447 12.46 22.68 10.88
N THR A 448 11.18 23.05 10.99
CA THR A 448 10.58 24.14 10.24
C THR A 448 9.70 24.97 11.18
N THR A 449 9.38 26.19 10.79
CA THR A 449 8.40 27.03 11.48
C THR A 449 7.28 27.36 10.52
N LEU A 450 6.06 26.91 10.85
CA LEU A 450 4.87 27.09 10.02
C LEU A 450 3.91 28.06 10.71
N THR A 451 3.38 29.02 9.95
CA THR A 451 2.44 30.00 10.49
C THR A 451 1.05 29.40 10.69
N LEU A 452 0.22 29.98 11.56
CA LEU A 452 -1.19 29.59 11.65
C LEU A 452 -1.94 29.84 10.33
N LYS A 453 -1.48 30.81 9.52
CA LYS A 453 -2.03 31.08 8.19
C LYS A 453 -1.85 29.86 7.28
N TYR A 454 -0.65 29.26 7.26
CA TYR A 454 -0.37 28.03 6.53
C TYR A 454 -1.40 26.94 6.83
N PHE A 455 -1.64 26.63 8.11
CA PHE A 455 -2.63 25.62 8.50
C PHE A 455 -4.06 26.01 8.15
N ARG A 456 -4.45 27.27 8.30
CA ARG A 456 -5.80 27.72 7.92
C ARG A 456 -6.07 27.52 6.45
N SER A 457 -5.10 27.83 5.59
CA SER A 457 -5.22 27.66 4.15
C SER A 457 -5.40 26.19 3.82
N HIS A 458 -4.48 25.31 4.25
CA HIS A 458 -4.56 23.87 3.98
C HIS A 458 -5.79 23.17 4.58
N MET A 459 -6.29 23.62 5.73
CA MET A 459 -7.45 23.01 6.40
C MET A 459 -8.80 23.61 5.99
N LYS A 460 -8.84 24.66 5.15
CA LYS A 460 -10.03 25.50 4.89
C LYS A 460 -10.69 26.05 6.16
N LEU A 461 -9.87 26.56 7.07
CA LEU A 461 -10.31 27.12 8.36
C LEU A 461 -10.10 28.63 8.44
N GLN A 462 -10.31 29.36 7.34
CA GLN A 462 -10.01 30.79 7.24
C GLN A 462 -10.68 31.62 8.36
N ARG A 463 -11.91 31.26 8.75
CA ARG A 463 -12.71 31.95 9.76
C ARG A 463 -12.48 31.47 11.20
N MET A 464 -11.63 30.47 11.44
CA MET A 464 -11.38 29.95 12.79
C MET A 464 -10.48 30.90 13.59
N GLY A 465 -10.85 31.20 14.84
CA GLY A 465 -10.00 32.00 15.74
C GLY A 465 -8.73 31.27 16.18
N ASN A 466 -7.65 32.01 16.44
CA ASN A 466 -6.34 31.45 16.79
C ASN A 466 -6.39 30.47 17.98
N ALA A 467 -7.09 30.82 19.06
CA ALA A 467 -7.16 29.96 20.24
C ALA A 467 -7.79 28.58 19.94
N ALA A 468 -8.81 28.54 19.08
CA ALA A 468 -9.44 27.29 18.67
C ALA A 468 -8.52 26.47 17.76
N LEU A 469 -7.85 27.13 16.81
CA LEU A 469 -6.91 26.47 15.89
C LEU A 469 -5.69 25.91 16.64
N VAL A 470 -5.12 26.68 17.57
CA VAL A 470 -4.03 26.24 18.45
C VAL A 470 -4.43 24.97 19.21
N LYS A 471 -5.65 24.93 19.76
CA LYS A 471 -6.15 23.75 20.47
C LYS A 471 -6.27 22.53 19.55
N GLU A 472 -6.83 22.70 18.35
CA GLU A 472 -6.96 21.62 17.35
C GLU A 472 -5.58 21.09 16.92
N LEU A 473 -4.66 21.98 16.56
CA LEU A 473 -3.30 21.62 16.15
C LEU A 473 -2.53 20.94 17.29
N THR A 474 -2.68 21.42 18.53
CA THR A 474 -2.06 20.77 19.70
C THR A 474 -2.50 19.32 19.83
N ASN A 475 -3.79 19.04 19.64
CA ASN A 475 -4.30 17.66 19.70
C ASN A 475 -3.66 16.78 18.62
N HIS A 476 -3.65 17.22 17.35
CA HIS A 476 -3.08 16.43 16.26
C HIS A 476 -1.58 16.21 16.41
N LEU A 477 -0.82 17.27 16.71
CA LEU A 477 0.63 17.19 16.86
C LEU A 477 1.02 16.32 18.08
N THR A 478 0.22 16.36 19.15
CA THR A 478 0.42 15.46 20.31
C THR A 478 0.17 14.01 19.92
N THR A 479 -0.88 13.70 19.16
CA THR A 479 -1.12 12.34 18.66
C THR A 479 0.05 11.86 17.80
N LEU A 480 0.50 12.66 16.83
CA LEU A 480 1.61 12.30 15.94
C LEU A 480 2.92 12.09 16.71
N LYS A 481 3.20 12.92 17.72
CA LYS A 481 4.34 12.75 18.63
C LYS A 481 4.24 11.46 19.44
N ASN A 482 3.08 11.16 20.03
CA ASN A 482 2.89 9.98 20.87
C ASN A 482 2.99 8.67 20.09
N GLU A 483 2.49 8.67 18.85
CA GLU A 483 2.59 7.52 17.94
C GLU A 483 3.99 7.43 17.28
N HIS A 484 4.88 8.39 17.55
CA HIS A 484 6.24 8.46 16.98
C HIS A 484 6.23 8.52 15.43
N ILE A 485 5.34 9.36 14.87
CA ILE A 485 5.13 9.50 13.42
C ILE A 485 5.31 10.95 13.00
N VAL A 486 6.23 11.21 12.07
CA VAL A 486 6.58 12.52 11.50
C VAL A 486 7.12 13.54 12.50
N VAL A 487 6.44 13.79 13.62
CA VAL A 487 6.71 14.83 14.60
C VAL A 487 7.50 14.25 15.77
N LYS A 488 8.66 14.85 16.07
CA LYS A 488 9.46 14.57 17.26
C LYS A 488 9.06 15.49 18.41
N ASP A 489 8.99 16.79 18.15
CA ASP A 489 8.50 17.78 19.11
C ASP A 489 7.89 19.01 18.41
N PHE A 490 7.17 19.84 19.17
CA PHE A 490 6.62 21.08 18.64
C PHE A 490 6.44 22.15 19.73
N GLY A 491 6.54 23.41 19.34
CA GLY A 491 6.37 24.56 20.22
C GLY A 491 5.69 25.73 19.51
N PHE A 492 4.73 26.36 20.18
CA PHE A 492 4.13 27.59 19.67
C PHE A 492 5.05 28.78 19.95
N VAL A 493 5.28 29.60 18.91
CA VAL A 493 6.15 30.78 18.95
C VAL A 493 5.38 32.03 18.52
N ASN A 494 6.00 33.20 18.65
CA ASN A 494 5.44 34.48 18.21
C ASN A 494 4.03 34.76 18.76
N LYS A 495 3.83 34.60 20.08
CA LYS A 495 2.52 34.75 20.75
C LYS A 495 1.44 33.84 20.16
N ASN A 496 1.82 32.60 19.83
CA ASN A 496 0.97 31.57 19.21
C ASN A 496 0.48 31.95 17.79
N SER A 497 1.28 32.69 17.02
CA SER A 497 1.00 32.95 15.60
C SER A 497 1.69 31.97 14.65
N ALA A 498 2.65 31.19 15.14
CA ALA A 498 3.37 30.17 14.40
C ALA A 498 3.75 28.98 15.30
N ILE A 499 4.10 27.87 14.68
CA ILE A 499 4.49 26.61 15.32
C ILE A 499 5.85 26.22 14.78
N THR A 500 6.83 26.09 15.66
CA THR A 500 8.09 25.41 15.34
C THR A 500 7.87 23.92 15.54
N ILE A 501 8.18 23.13 14.52
CA ILE A 501 8.06 21.67 14.53
C ILE A 501 9.46 21.08 14.37
N GLU A 502 9.80 20.13 15.21
CA GLU A 502 10.97 19.27 15.06
C GLU A 502 10.48 17.93 14.53
N PHE A 503 11.01 17.52 13.38
CA PHE A 503 10.64 16.27 12.73
C PHE A 503 11.50 15.10 13.19
N LEU A 504 10.95 13.89 13.11
CA LEU A 504 11.73 12.67 13.24
C LEU A 504 12.71 12.54 12.05
N PRO A 505 13.94 12.05 12.26
CA PRO A 505 14.82 11.74 11.13
C PRO A 505 14.23 10.62 10.28
N LEU A 506 14.60 10.53 9.00
CA LEU A 506 14.21 9.40 8.15
C LEU A 506 15.00 8.14 8.55
N ASP A 507 14.31 7.04 8.81
CA ASP A 507 14.96 5.75 9.05
C ASP A 507 15.37 5.04 7.75
N SER A 508 16.11 3.92 7.87
CA SER A 508 16.59 3.18 6.69
C SER A 508 15.46 2.63 5.82
N LYS A 509 14.32 2.24 6.41
CA LYS A 509 13.16 1.75 5.65
C LYS A 509 12.49 2.90 4.91
N GLU A 510 12.34 4.05 5.55
CA GLU A 510 11.81 5.28 4.95
C GLU A 510 12.69 5.76 3.79
N LEU A 511 14.02 5.72 3.91
CA LEU A 511 14.93 6.07 2.82
C LEU A 511 14.74 5.17 1.58
N ILE A 512 14.59 3.85 1.80
CA ILE A 512 14.29 2.89 0.73
C ILE A 512 12.89 3.15 0.13
N ALA A 513 11.90 3.32 1.01
CA ALA A 513 10.49 3.48 0.66
C ALA A 513 10.22 4.76 -0.14
N TYR A 514 10.80 5.87 0.29
CA TYR A 514 10.56 7.21 -0.28
C TYR A 514 11.56 7.55 -1.38
N GLU A 515 12.45 6.60 -1.70
CA GLU A 515 13.50 6.75 -2.71
C GLU A 515 14.43 7.95 -2.43
N PHE A 516 14.51 8.36 -1.16
CA PHE A 516 15.50 9.30 -0.66
C PHE A 516 16.84 8.57 -0.61
N ASN A 517 17.60 8.70 -1.71
CA ASN A 517 19.01 8.33 -1.80
C ASN A 517 19.31 6.81 -1.93
N THR A 518 19.03 6.23 -3.10
CA THR A 518 19.65 4.94 -3.51
C THR A 518 20.36 4.96 -4.87
N LYS A 519 20.36 6.08 -5.62
CA LYS A 519 21.15 6.23 -6.87
C LYS A 519 21.96 7.55 -6.95
N GLY A 520 22.07 8.30 -5.85
CA GLY A 520 22.54 9.69 -5.83
C GLY A 520 23.83 9.99 -5.08
N ILE A 521 24.69 9.00 -4.81
CA ILE A 521 26.02 9.27 -4.20
C ILE A 521 27.12 9.48 -5.24
N GLU A 522 26.93 9.16 -6.53
CA GLU A 522 28.02 9.36 -7.53
C GLU A 522 27.65 10.03 -8.86
N ASP A 523 26.40 10.40 -9.15
CA ASP A 523 26.09 10.97 -10.47
C ASP A 523 25.28 12.27 -10.44
N LYS A 524 25.99 13.39 -10.65
CA LYS A 524 25.41 14.76 -10.75
C LYS A 524 24.63 15.00 -12.04
N SER A 525 24.44 13.98 -12.89
CA SER A 525 23.78 14.09 -14.19
C SER A 525 22.27 13.78 -14.17
N ASN A 526 21.72 13.23 -13.08
CA ASN A 526 20.30 12.86 -12.97
C ASN A 526 19.41 13.88 -12.25
N ILE A 527 19.85 15.14 -12.14
CA ILE A 527 18.93 16.24 -11.84
C ILE A 527 18.11 16.45 -13.12
N ILE A 528 16.93 15.82 -13.19
CA ILE A 528 15.93 16.18 -14.18
C ILE A 528 15.50 17.60 -13.84
N ASP A 529 16.11 18.54 -14.53
CA ASP A 529 15.87 19.97 -14.44
C ASP A 529 14.38 20.22 -14.71
N ALA A 530 13.69 20.75 -13.71
CA ALA A 530 12.30 21.15 -13.79
C ALA A 530 12.20 22.43 -14.63
N LYS A 531 12.40 22.31 -15.95
CA LYS A 531 12.03 23.33 -16.91
C LYS A 531 11.16 22.74 -18.00
N TYR A 532 9.91 23.17 -17.92
CA TYR A 532 8.85 23.08 -18.90
C TYR A 532 9.37 23.17 -20.35
N VAL A 533 9.08 22.14 -21.16
CA VAL A 533 9.09 22.26 -22.62
C VAL A 533 7.65 22.02 -23.08
N ASP A 534 7.04 23.10 -23.53
CA ASP A 534 5.69 23.12 -24.08
C ASP A 534 5.68 22.35 -25.41
N VAL A 535 5.06 21.17 -25.45
CA VAL A 535 4.87 20.39 -26.69
C VAL A 535 3.54 20.79 -27.33
N THR A 536 3.37 22.09 -27.58
CA THR A 536 2.25 22.64 -28.36
C THR A 536 2.71 23.79 -29.23
N HIS A 537 3.76 23.61 -30.04
CA HIS A 537 3.95 24.39 -31.27
C HIS A 537 4.91 23.69 -32.24
N LYS A 538 4.39 22.80 -33.09
CA LYS A 538 4.87 22.60 -34.47
C LYS A 538 3.68 22.29 -35.39
N ALA A 539 2.86 23.32 -35.63
CA ALA A 539 2.19 23.48 -36.92
C ALA A 539 3.10 24.39 -37.76
N GLY A 540 3.37 23.97 -38.99
CA GLY A 540 4.56 24.34 -39.75
C GLY A 540 4.66 25.78 -40.25
N THR A 541 5.83 26.07 -40.82
CA THR A 541 6.01 26.79 -42.10
C THR A 541 7.48 26.66 -42.49
N ASP A 542 7.66 26.22 -43.74
CA ASP A 542 8.87 26.11 -44.58
C ASP A 542 9.96 25.09 -44.23
#